data_AF-A0A0W8DPK6-F1
#
_entry.id   AF-A0A0W8DPK6-F1
#
_cell.length_a   1.000
_cell.length_b   1.000
_cell.length_c   1.000
_cell.angle_alpha   90.00
_cell.angle_beta   90.00
_cell.angle_gamma   90.00
#
_symmetry.space_group_name_H-M   'P 1'
#
loop_
_entity.id
_entity.type
_entity.pdbx_description
1 polymer ?
#
loop_
_entity_poly.entity_id
_entity_poly.type
_entity_poly.pdbx_seq_one_letter_code
_entity_poly.pdbx_strand_id
1 'polypeptide(L)'
;MDSTNLPGYVYSPQGNPASVLVLERAVLSTSDHTEFTVQVWIRPERSPTGNEAQIVLANGHGFELSLTSDGYIMWQIAGGRYTLTSRETVEFGVFCHVTLSFGQDKVMLFINGSVAGETARLDEAGPSAPGASLLTIGGSFESCDPNEKGKAPSCFYGQMLDLRIWSTVLSKLDENWSISTALTGREGHLVGYYPLAGNSERLLMDLSKQQNHACVFEGYQSPDAIHDAAISSISNFTPQPQQRLFR
;
A
#
# COMPACT_ATOMS: atom_id res chain seq x y z
N MET A 1 17.05 -13.75 -4.24
CA MET A 1 17.03 -13.66 -2.77
C MET A 1 16.77 -15.05 -2.24
N ASP A 2 17.64 -15.55 -1.38
CA ASP A 2 17.45 -16.84 -0.67
C ASP A 2 16.32 -16.64 0.35
N SER A 3 15.23 -17.38 0.22
CA SER A 3 13.96 -17.19 0.95
C SER A 3 14.01 -17.66 2.41
N THR A 4 15.18 -18.06 2.89
CA THR A 4 15.33 -18.80 4.16
C THR A 4 15.64 -17.93 5.38
N ASN A 5 15.95 -16.64 5.22
CA ASN A 5 16.14 -15.71 6.34
C ASN A 5 15.65 -14.30 5.98
N LEU A 6 14.34 -14.08 6.09
CA LEU A 6 13.78 -12.74 6.12
C LEU A 6 14.19 -12.05 7.44
N PRO A 7 14.58 -10.76 7.44
CA PRO A 7 14.86 -10.01 8.66
C PRO A 7 13.64 -10.05 9.58
N GLY A 8 13.88 -10.01 10.90
CA GLY A 8 12.83 -10.12 11.92
C GLY A 8 11.59 -9.31 11.55
N TYR A 9 10.46 -10.01 11.42
CA TYR A 9 9.14 -9.54 11.00
C TYR A 9 9.04 -8.94 9.58
N VAL A 10 8.14 -9.52 8.77
CA VAL A 10 7.61 -8.96 7.52
C VAL A 10 6.17 -8.54 7.79
N TYR A 11 5.76 -7.37 7.28
CA TYR A 11 4.41 -6.88 7.47
C TYR A 11 3.40 -7.86 6.88
N SER A 12 2.35 -8.13 7.66
CA SER A 12 1.27 -9.00 7.24
C SER A 12 -0.02 -8.56 7.89
N PRO A 13 -1.00 -8.03 7.11
CA PRO A 13 -2.31 -7.64 7.64
C PRO A 13 -3.16 -8.83 8.11
N GLN A 14 -2.88 -10.05 7.62
CA GLN A 14 -3.59 -11.28 8.03
C GLN A 14 -5.13 -11.16 7.99
N GLY A 15 -5.68 -10.38 7.06
CA GLY A 15 -7.11 -10.15 6.93
C GLY A 15 -7.73 -9.32 8.07
N ASN A 16 -6.92 -8.68 8.91
CA ASN A 16 -7.38 -7.91 10.07
C ASN A 16 -7.43 -6.41 9.75
N PRO A 17 -8.61 -5.76 9.82
CA PRO A 17 -8.73 -4.31 9.68
C PRO A 17 -7.83 -3.51 10.64
N ALA A 18 -7.58 -4.02 11.84
CA ALA A 18 -6.68 -3.39 12.83
C ALA A 18 -5.24 -3.25 12.35
N SER A 19 -4.86 -4.06 11.38
CA SER A 19 -3.49 -4.14 10.89
C SER A 19 -3.26 -3.28 9.65
N VAL A 20 -4.33 -2.74 9.05
CA VAL A 20 -4.23 -1.87 7.86
C VAL A 20 -3.42 -0.62 8.21
N LEU A 21 -2.45 -0.32 7.35
CA LEU A 21 -1.65 0.89 7.48
C LEU A 21 -2.20 1.99 6.59
N VAL A 22 -2.03 3.25 7.00
CA VAL A 22 -2.39 4.44 6.25
C VAL A 22 -1.20 5.39 6.14
N LEU A 23 -1.07 6.04 5.00
CA LEU A 23 -0.18 7.18 4.81
C LEU A 23 -0.99 8.46 5.05
N GLU A 24 -0.70 9.18 6.13
CA GLU A 24 -1.49 10.35 6.57
C GLU A 24 -1.37 11.57 5.65
N ARG A 25 -0.42 11.54 4.71
CA ARG A 25 -0.29 12.53 3.64
C ARG A 25 -0.49 11.86 2.29
N ALA A 26 -1.29 12.51 1.45
CA ALA A 26 -1.49 12.09 0.08
C ALA A 26 -0.17 12.06 -0.70
N VAL A 27 0.08 10.93 -1.37
CA VAL A 27 1.30 10.69 -2.17
C VAL A 27 1.01 10.40 -3.64
N LEU A 28 -0.24 10.08 -3.96
CA LEU A 28 -0.67 9.73 -5.32
C LEU A 28 -1.89 10.55 -5.72
N SER A 29 -1.90 10.99 -6.97
CA SER A 29 -3.06 11.56 -7.64
C SER A 29 -3.29 10.81 -8.95
N THR A 30 -4.54 10.57 -9.29
CA THR A 30 -4.96 9.88 -10.53
C THR A 30 -5.61 10.84 -11.53
N SER A 31 -5.32 12.13 -11.44
CA SER A 31 -5.79 13.15 -12.39
C SER A 31 -5.18 12.98 -13.79
N ASP A 32 -5.76 13.61 -14.80
CA ASP A 32 -5.42 13.37 -16.21
C ASP A 32 -3.96 13.70 -16.61
N HIS A 33 -3.24 14.51 -15.81
CA HIS A 33 -1.84 14.86 -16.07
C HIS A 33 -0.83 14.18 -15.14
N THR A 34 -1.26 13.21 -14.31
CA THR A 34 -0.34 12.52 -13.41
C THR A 34 0.23 11.28 -14.05
N GLU A 35 1.50 11.05 -13.74
CA GLU A 35 2.18 9.79 -13.97
C GLU A 35 2.80 9.30 -12.66
N PHE A 36 2.87 7.98 -12.50
CA PHE A 36 3.53 7.36 -11.36
C PHE A 36 3.79 5.86 -11.59
N THR A 37 4.67 5.32 -10.75
CA THR A 37 4.87 3.87 -10.62
C THR A 37 4.68 3.46 -9.16
N VAL A 38 3.92 2.40 -8.91
CA VAL A 38 3.84 1.74 -7.60
C VAL A 38 4.39 0.33 -7.74
N GLN A 39 5.27 -0.07 -6.83
CA GLN A 39 5.88 -1.40 -6.79
C GLN A 39 5.70 -1.99 -5.40
N VAL A 40 5.36 -3.27 -5.32
CA VAL A 40 5.23 -3.98 -4.05
C VAL A 40 5.46 -5.48 -4.26
N TRP A 41 6.15 -6.11 -3.33
CA TRP A 41 6.18 -7.56 -3.25
C TRP A 41 5.04 -8.04 -2.35
N ILE A 42 4.30 -9.03 -2.82
CA ILE A 42 3.24 -9.68 -2.05
C ILE A 42 3.43 -11.19 -2.05
N ARG A 43 3.00 -11.83 -0.97
CA ARG A 43 2.87 -13.28 -0.86
C ARG A 43 1.47 -13.58 -0.33
N PRO A 44 0.46 -13.70 -1.22
CA PRO A 44 -0.88 -14.11 -0.83
C PRO A 44 -0.85 -15.48 -0.18
N GLU A 45 -1.52 -15.68 0.96
CA GLU A 45 -1.48 -16.97 1.67
C GLU A 45 -2.74 -17.80 1.47
N ARG A 46 -3.84 -17.17 1.06
CA ARG A 46 -5.10 -17.87 0.73
C ARG A 46 -5.95 -17.07 -0.24
N SER A 47 -6.80 -17.77 -0.97
CA SER A 47 -7.83 -17.13 -1.79
C SER A 47 -8.82 -16.37 -0.91
N PRO A 48 -9.34 -15.23 -1.38
CA PRO A 48 -10.47 -14.55 -0.74
C PRO A 48 -11.65 -15.50 -0.45
N THR A 49 -12.31 -15.28 0.68
CA THR A 49 -13.49 -16.07 1.07
C THR A 49 -14.75 -15.47 0.43
N GLY A 50 -15.52 -16.30 -0.29
CA GLY A 50 -16.71 -15.83 -1.00
C GLY A 50 -16.37 -15.15 -2.32
N ASN A 51 -17.21 -14.21 -2.75
CA ASN A 51 -17.06 -13.52 -4.05
C ASN A 51 -16.33 -12.17 -3.96
N GLU A 52 -15.81 -11.81 -2.79
CA GLU A 52 -15.18 -10.51 -2.57
C GLU A 52 -13.67 -10.58 -2.76
N ALA A 53 -13.10 -9.62 -3.47
CA ALA A 53 -11.65 -9.53 -3.65
C ALA A 53 -10.97 -9.00 -2.38
N GLN A 54 -9.78 -9.50 -2.09
CA GLN A 54 -8.93 -8.97 -1.00
C GLN A 54 -8.21 -7.69 -1.46
N ILE A 55 -8.28 -6.62 -0.69
CA ILE A 55 -7.65 -5.34 -1.01
C ILE A 55 -6.20 -5.31 -0.53
N VAL A 56 -5.29 -5.17 -1.48
CA VAL A 56 -3.83 -5.14 -1.26
C VAL A 56 -3.36 -3.70 -0.99
N LEU A 57 -3.76 -2.76 -1.84
CA LEU A 57 -3.46 -1.33 -1.72
C LEU A 57 -4.69 -0.53 -2.18
N ALA A 58 -5.00 0.59 -1.55
CA ALA A 58 -5.99 1.53 -2.05
C ALA A 58 -5.53 2.98 -1.88
N ASN A 59 -6.05 3.90 -2.69
CA ASN A 59 -5.85 5.35 -2.52
C ASN A 59 -7.22 6.03 -2.58
N GLY A 60 -7.99 5.91 -1.50
CA GLY A 60 -9.42 6.21 -1.49
C GLY A 60 -10.15 5.53 -2.65
N HIS A 61 -11.12 6.19 -3.27
CA HIS A 61 -11.85 5.66 -4.42
C HIS A 61 -11.09 5.76 -5.76
N GLY A 62 -9.90 6.37 -5.78
CA GLY A 62 -9.18 6.68 -7.02
C GLY A 62 -8.39 5.50 -7.58
N PHE A 63 -8.00 4.56 -6.72
CA PHE A 63 -7.09 3.46 -7.04
C PHE A 63 -7.37 2.31 -6.06
N GLU A 64 -7.47 1.10 -6.58
CA GLU A 64 -7.57 -0.13 -5.79
C GLU A 64 -6.80 -1.25 -6.49
N LEU A 65 -5.86 -1.84 -5.77
CA LEU A 65 -5.18 -3.09 -6.14
C LEU A 65 -5.78 -4.21 -5.30
N SER A 66 -6.34 -5.22 -5.93
CA SER A 66 -7.00 -6.33 -5.27
C SER A 66 -6.58 -7.69 -5.82
N LEU A 67 -6.75 -8.71 -4.99
CA LEU A 67 -6.61 -10.13 -5.32
C LEU A 67 -8.01 -10.73 -5.42
N THR A 68 -8.39 -11.20 -6.59
CA THR A 68 -9.72 -11.79 -6.81
C THR A 68 -9.83 -13.19 -6.19
N SER A 69 -11.05 -13.68 -5.99
CA SER A 69 -11.32 -15.05 -5.50
C SER A 69 -10.69 -16.13 -6.38
N ASP A 70 -10.58 -15.86 -7.68
CA ASP A 70 -9.97 -16.76 -8.66
C ASP A 70 -8.43 -16.65 -8.70
N GLY A 71 -7.84 -15.77 -7.89
CA GLY A 71 -6.38 -15.63 -7.76
C GLY A 71 -5.74 -14.68 -8.77
N TYR A 72 -6.52 -13.83 -9.45
CA TYR A 72 -5.98 -12.80 -10.34
C TYR A 72 -5.66 -11.52 -9.56
N ILE A 73 -4.66 -10.78 -10.02
CA ILE A 73 -4.40 -9.41 -9.56
C ILE A 73 -5.24 -8.48 -10.42
N MET A 74 -6.09 -7.70 -9.79
CA MET A 74 -6.93 -6.69 -10.43
C MET A 74 -6.52 -5.31 -9.95
N TRP A 75 -6.36 -4.37 -10.89
CA TRP A 75 -6.05 -2.99 -10.61
C TRP A 75 -7.11 -2.08 -11.22
N GLN A 76 -7.87 -1.41 -10.36
CA GLN A 76 -8.79 -0.35 -10.74
C GLN A 76 -8.15 1.00 -10.47
N ILE A 77 -8.25 1.93 -11.43
CA ILE A 77 -7.64 3.26 -11.32
C ILE A 77 -8.47 4.34 -12.00
N ALA A 78 -8.30 5.57 -11.52
CA ALA A 78 -9.05 6.76 -11.90
C ALA A 78 -10.55 6.59 -11.66
N GLY A 79 -10.91 6.13 -10.44
CA GLY A 79 -12.30 5.89 -10.06
C GLY A 79 -12.93 4.69 -10.78
N GLY A 80 -12.11 3.71 -11.19
CA GLY A 80 -12.54 2.54 -11.95
C GLY A 80 -12.64 2.75 -13.46
N ARG A 81 -12.27 3.94 -13.97
CA ARG A 81 -12.22 4.24 -15.42
C ARG A 81 -11.37 3.22 -16.17
N TYR A 82 -10.25 2.82 -15.59
CA TYR A 82 -9.43 1.73 -16.09
C TYR A 82 -9.47 0.57 -15.10
N THR A 83 -9.68 -0.63 -15.62
CA THR A 83 -9.57 -1.88 -14.87
C THR A 83 -8.66 -2.82 -15.64
N LEU A 84 -7.56 -3.22 -15.02
CA LEU A 84 -6.63 -4.22 -15.56
C LEU A 84 -6.71 -5.46 -14.68
N THR A 85 -6.94 -6.61 -15.29
CA THR A 85 -6.83 -7.91 -14.62
C THR A 85 -5.62 -8.63 -15.20
N SER A 86 -4.81 -9.26 -14.34
CA SER A 86 -3.68 -10.07 -14.77
C SER A 86 -4.16 -11.19 -15.69
N ARG A 87 -3.34 -11.54 -16.69
CA ARG A 87 -3.61 -12.66 -17.61
C ARG A 87 -3.49 -14.03 -16.95
N GLU A 88 -2.72 -14.10 -15.87
CA GLU A 88 -2.44 -15.32 -15.12
C GLU A 88 -2.72 -15.08 -13.63
N THR A 89 -3.01 -16.17 -12.93
CA THR A 89 -3.20 -16.15 -11.49
C THR A 89 -1.85 -16.11 -10.77
N VAL A 90 -1.85 -15.61 -9.54
CA VAL A 90 -0.69 -15.71 -8.65
C VAL A 90 -0.75 -16.99 -7.82
N GLU A 91 0.41 -17.54 -7.50
CA GLU A 91 0.51 -18.73 -6.64
C GLU A 91 0.44 -18.34 -5.17
N PHE A 92 -0.40 -19.05 -4.39
CA PHE A 92 -0.49 -18.85 -2.95
C PHE A 92 0.76 -19.39 -2.23
N GLY A 93 1.24 -18.64 -1.24
CA GLY A 93 2.42 -18.99 -0.47
C GLY A 93 3.74 -18.70 -1.19
N VAL A 94 3.71 -18.06 -2.36
CA VAL A 94 4.89 -17.65 -3.14
C VAL A 94 4.92 -16.13 -3.29
N PHE A 95 6.10 -15.53 -3.15
CA PHE A 95 6.27 -14.10 -3.40
C PHE A 95 6.18 -13.79 -4.89
N CYS A 96 5.39 -12.78 -5.24
CA CYS A 96 5.41 -12.16 -6.54
C CYS A 96 5.59 -10.65 -6.40
N HIS A 97 6.24 -10.05 -7.40
CA HIS A 97 6.41 -8.60 -7.48
C HIS A 97 5.34 -8.01 -8.39
N VAL A 98 4.56 -7.07 -7.88
CA VAL A 98 3.54 -6.34 -8.63
C VAL A 98 4.08 -4.95 -8.95
N THR A 99 4.04 -4.55 -10.23
CA THR A 99 4.33 -3.17 -10.66
C THR A 99 3.15 -2.59 -11.39
N LEU A 100 2.76 -1.40 -10.99
CA LEU A 100 1.65 -0.63 -11.54
C LEU A 100 2.23 0.65 -12.12
N SER A 101 2.13 0.82 -13.43
CA SER A 101 2.60 2.00 -14.15
C SER A 101 1.41 2.75 -14.71
N PHE A 102 1.19 3.96 -14.21
CA PHE A 102 0.20 4.90 -14.72
C PHE A 102 0.94 5.98 -15.52
N GLY A 103 1.03 5.82 -16.84
CA GLY A 103 1.72 6.74 -17.73
C GLY A 103 0.76 7.66 -18.50
N GLN A 104 1.30 8.53 -19.35
CA GLN A 104 0.50 9.44 -20.17
C GLN A 104 -0.28 8.73 -21.28
N ASP A 105 0.31 7.72 -21.93
CA ASP A 105 -0.34 7.03 -23.05
C ASP A 105 -0.84 5.62 -22.70
N LYS A 106 -0.30 5.03 -21.62
CA LYS A 106 -0.54 3.64 -21.25
C LYS A 106 -0.67 3.46 -19.75
N VAL A 107 -1.56 2.57 -19.37
CA VAL A 107 -1.69 2.01 -18.03
C VAL A 107 -1.24 0.55 -18.11
N MET A 108 -0.30 0.15 -17.25
CA MET A 108 0.33 -1.18 -17.32
C MET A 108 0.41 -1.83 -15.93
N LEU A 109 0.11 -3.13 -15.89
CA LEU A 109 0.25 -4.03 -14.76
C LEU A 109 1.30 -5.07 -15.11
N PHE A 110 2.30 -5.24 -14.24
CA PHE A 110 3.33 -6.27 -14.37
C PHE A 110 3.33 -7.20 -13.16
N ILE A 111 3.62 -8.47 -13.41
CA ILE A 111 3.89 -9.48 -12.39
C ILE A 111 5.28 -10.06 -12.67
N ASN A 112 6.17 -10.02 -11.67
CA ASN A 112 7.56 -10.48 -11.76
C ASN A 112 8.33 -9.88 -12.96
N GLY A 113 8.06 -8.61 -13.28
CA GLY A 113 8.69 -7.89 -14.40
C GLY A 113 8.11 -8.21 -15.79
N SER A 114 7.14 -9.12 -15.89
CA SER A 114 6.44 -9.44 -17.14
C SER A 114 5.11 -8.71 -17.24
N VAL A 115 4.74 -8.25 -18.44
CA VAL A 115 3.45 -7.57 -18.68
C VAL A 115 2.30 -8.55 -18.41
N ALA A 116 1.52 -8.25 -17.38
CA ALA A 116 0.35 -9.03 -16.97
C ALA A 116 -0.96 -8.39 -17.45
N GLY A 117 -1.00 -7.08 -17.70
CA GLY A 117 -2.14 -6.37 -18.28
C GLY A 117 -1.73 -4.99 -18.80
N GLU A 118 -2.42 -4.49 -19.82
CA GLU A 118 -2.19 -3.14 -20.35
C GLU A 118 -3.47 -2.58 -20.98
N THR A 119 -3.59 -1.26 -21.00
CA THR A 119 -4.59 -0.54 -21.80
C THR A 119 -4.06 0.84 -22.20
N ALA A 120 -4.61 1.38 -23.29
CA ALA A 120 -4.34 2.75 -23.69
C ALA A 120 -5.02 3.72 -22.74
N ARG A 121 -4.33 4.81 -22.40
CA ARG A 121 -4.93 5.92 -21.67
C ARG A 121 -5.63 6.81 -22.69
N LEU A 122 -6.95 6.93 -22.55
CA LEU A 122 -7.77 7.78 -23.41
C LEU A 122 -7.79 9.21 -22.85
N ASP A 123 -7.65 10.21 -23.72
CA ASP A 123 -7.70 11.66 -23.42
C ASP A 123 -9.10 12.17 -23.01
N GLU A 124 -10.00 11.27 -22.59
CA GLU A 124 -11.32 11.70 -22.13
C GLU A 124 -11.25 12.19 -20.69
N ALA A 125 -11.58 13.47 -20.51
CA ALA A 125 -11.80 14.10 -19.22
C ALA A 125 -12.95 13.39 -18.49
N GLY A 126 -12.65 12.34 -17.75
CA GLY A 126 -13.59 11.77 -16.80
C GLY A 126 -13.56 12.56 -15.49
N PRO A 127 -14.62 12.48 -14.67
CA PRO A 127 -14.66 13.15 -13.39
C PRO A 127 -13.46 12.72 -12.55
N SER A 128 -12.67 13.70 -12.09
CA SER A 128 -11.69 13.45 -11.04
C SER A 128 -12.47 13.14 -9.77
N ALA A 129 -12.14 12.03 -9.10
CA ALA A 129 -12.70 11.77 -7.78
C ALA A 129 -12.36 12.98 -6.86
N PRO A 130 -13.35 13.63 -6.23
CA PRO A 130 -13.08 14.81 -5.42
C PRO A 130 -12.32 14.42 -4.14
N GLY A 131 -11.29 15.21 -3.80
CA GLY A 131 -10.55 15.10 -2.53
C GLY A 131 -9.15 14.51 -2.66
N ALA A 132 -8.27 14.88 -1.72
CA ALA A 132 -6.99 14.21 -1.56
C ALA A 132 -7.22 12.85 -0.90
N SER A 133 -7.01 11.76 -1.65
CA SER A 133 -7.06 10.41 -1.11
C SER A 133 -5.82 10.08 -0.28
N LEU A 134 -6.02 9.25 0.74
CA LEU A 134 -4.91 8.64 1.50
C LEU A 134 -4.66 7.23 0.98
N LEU A 135 -3.39 6.86 0.90
CA LEU A 135 -2.99 5.50 0.55
C LEU A 135 -3.12 4.60 1.77
N THR A 136 -3.76 3.44 1.61
CA THR A 136 -3.84 2.37 2.60
C THR A 136 -3.12 1.12 2.12
N ILE A 137 -2.51 0.37 3.05
CA ILE A 137 -1.71 -0.82 2.79
C ILE A 137 -2.33 -2.01 3.52
N GLY A 138 -2.69 -3.05 2.77
CA GLY A 138 -3.30 -4.27 3.30
C GLY A 138 -4.82 -4.24 3.45
N GLY A 139 -5.48 -3.18 2.96
CA GLY A 139 -6.92 -2.98 3.03
C GLY A 139 -7.32 -1.60 2.49
N SER A 140 -8.61 -1.26 2.61
CA SER A 140 -9.16 0.11 2.45
C SER A 140 -10.10 0.46 3.60
N PHE A 141 -10.49 1.73 3.71
CA PHE A 141 -11.42 2.18 4.74
C PHE A 141 -12.80 1.50 4.61
N GLU A 142 -13.26 1.29 3.38
CA GLU A 142 -14.57 0.68 3.09
C GLU A 142 -14.52 -0.84 3.15
N SER A 143 -13.48 -1.48 2.57
CA SER A 143 -13.38 -2.95 2.51
C SER A 143 -13.16 -3.59 3.88
N CYS A 144 -12.62 -2.83 4.82
CA CYS A 144 -12.25 -3.30 6.14
C CYS A 144 -13.13 -2.72 7.26
N ASP A 145 -14.27 -2.06 6.95
CA ASP A 145 -15.18 -1.55 7.99
C ASP A 145 -15.89 -2.71 8.70
N PRO A 146 -15.61 -2.96 9.99
CA PRO A 146 -16.25 -4.04 10.74
C PRO A 146 -17.75 -3.79 11.01
N ASN A 147 -18.23 -2.56 10.81
CA ASN A 147 -19.62 -2.18 11.03
C ASN A 147 -20.50 -2.40 9.80
N GLU A 148 -19.92 -2.73 8.64
CA GLU A 148 -20.66 -3.04 7.43
C GLU A 148 -21.39 -4.39 7.59
N LYS A 149 -22.69 -4.33 7.92
CA LYS A 149 -23.50 -5.54 8.19
C LYS A 149 -23.63 -6.40 6.94
N GLY A 150 -23.32 -7.69 7.09
CA GLY A 150 -23.53 -8.70 6.06
C GLY A 150 -22.35 -8.89 5.10
N LYS A 151 -21.22 -8.22 5.38
CA LYS A 151 -20.00 -8.31 4.58
C LYS A 151 -18.82 -8.69 5.47
N ALA A 152 -18.02 -9.66 5.02
CA ALA A 152 -16.79 -10.00 5.71
C ALA A 152 -15.71 -8.97 5.32
N PRO A 153 -14.84 -8.54 6.24
CA PRO A 153 -13.74 -7.65 5.88
C PRO A 153 -12.90 -8.26 4.77
N SER A 154 -12.63 -7.49 3.71
CA SER A 154 -11.87 -7.95 2.56
C SER A 154 -10.43 -7.44 2.57
N CYS A 155 -9.84 -7.31 3.75
CA CYS A 155 -8.42 -6.96 3.90
C CYS A 155 -7.49 -8.07 3.38
N PHE A 156 -6.30 -7.70 2.91
CA PHE A 156 -5.34 -8.66 2.36
C PHE A 156 -4.94 -9.72 3.38
N TYR A 157 -4.86 -10.97 2.94
CA TYR A 157 -4.37 -12.08 3.75
C TYR A 157 -3.07 -12.63 3.14
N GLY A 158 -1.95 -12.09 3.59
CA GLY A 158 -0.63 -12.47 3.13
C GLY A 158 0.46 -11.53 3.64
N GLN A 159 1.68 -11.75 3.17
CA GLN A 159 2.83 -10.93 3.53
C GLN A 159 3.10 -9.88 2.46
N MET A 160 3.60 -8.72 2.85
CA MET A 160 3.94 -7.62 1.94
C MET A 160 5.33 -7.08 2.27
N LEU A 161 6.12 -6.75 1.26
CA LEU A 161 7.42 -6.13 1.45
C LEU A 161 7.71 -5.07 0.37
N ASP A 162 8.58 -4.12 0.73
CA ASP A 162 9.28 -3.26 -0.22
C ASP A 162 8.32 -2.47 -1.14
N LEU A 163 7.36 -1.77 -0.52
CA LEU A 163 6.46 -0.86 -1.22
C LEU A 163 7.24 0.39 -1.64
N ARG A 164 7.22 0.68 -2.94
CA ARG A 164 7.90 1.83 -3.55
C ARG A 164 6.92 2.63 -4.36
N ILE A 165 7.00 3.95 -4.24
CA ILE A 165 6.12 4.88 -4.93
C ILE A 165 7.01 5.91 -5.64
N TRP A 166 6.85 6.00 -6.95
CA TRP A 166 7.61 6.87 -7.82
C TRP A 166 6.69 7.89 -8.47
N SER A 167 7.10 9.15 -8.56
CA SER A 167 6.35 10.22 -9.22
C SER A 167 6.52 10.23 -10.74
N THR A 168 6.97 9.13 -11.33
CA THR A 168 7.24 8.99 -12.77
C THR A 168 7.06 7.53 -13.19
N VAL A 169 6.95 7.29 -14.50
CA VAL A 169 7.00 5.94 -15.08
C VAL A 169 8.45 5.48 -15.18
N LEU A 170 8.75 4.31 -14.63
CA LEU A 170 10.07 3.71 -14.77
C LEU A 170 10.25 3.12 -16.17
N SER A 171 11.47 3.19 -16.73
CA SER A 171 11.77 2.47 -17.96
C SER A 171 11.83 0.96 -17.68
N LYS A 172 11.57 0.10 -18.69
CA LYS A 172 11.63 -1.36 -18.51
C LYS A 172 12.97 -1.86 -17.97
N LEU A 173 14.07 -1.18 -18.31
CA LEU A 173 15.40 -1.48 -17.79
C LEU A 173 15.51 -1.13 -16.30
N ASP A 174 15.01 0.04 -15.93
CA ASP A 174 14.98 0.50 -14.54
C ASP A 174 14.03 -0.33 -13.68
N GLU A 175 12.92 -0.83 -14.24
CA GLU A 175 11.97 -1.70 -13.54
C GLU A 175 12.64 -3.02 -13.12
N ASN A 176 13.28 -3.73 -14.06
CA ASN A 176 13.95 -5.01 -13.76
C ASN A 176 15.08 -4.84 -12.75
N TRP A 177 15.82 -3.74 -12.85
CA TRP A 177 16.84 -3.36 -11.87
C TRP A 177 16.22 -3.08 -10.51
N SER A 178 15.15 -2.26 -10.47
CA SER A 178 14.43 -1.89 -9.26
C SER A 178 13.97 -3.15 -8.51
N ILE A 179 13.31 -4.09 -9.19
CA ILE A 179 12.76 -5.32 -8.59
C ILE A 179 13.79 -6.12 -7.80
N SER A 180 15.04 -6.13 -8.27
CA SER A 180 16.11 -6.97 -7.73
C SER A 180 17.11 -6.26 -6.82
N THR A 181 16.94 -4.95 -6.61
CA THR A 181 17.93 -4.11 -5.91
C THR A 181 17.32 -3.38 -4.73
N ALA A 182 18.05 -3.35 -3.61
CA ALA A 182 17.69 -2.54 -2.45
C ALA A 182 17.91 -1.04 -2.74
N LEU A 183 16.95 -0.20 -2.35
CA LEU A 183 17.03 1.25 -2.57
C LEU A 183 17.73 1.95 -1.40
N THR A 184 18.34 3.09 -1.70
CA THR A 184 18.96 4.00 -0.73
C THR A 184 17.95 4.96 -0.10
N GLY A 185 16.77 5.12 -0.70
CA GLY A 185 15.75 6.11 -0.32
C GLY A 185 16.01 7.51 -0.88
N ARG A 186 17.07 7.70 -1.66
CA ARG A 186 17.49 9.00 -2.21
C ARG A 186 17.37 9.09 -3.72
N GLU A 187 16.87 8.04 -4.36
CA GLU A 187 16.65 7.94 -5.80
C GLU A 187 15.79 9.11 -6.29
N GLY A 188 16.05 9.56 -7.51
CA GLY A 188 15.22 10.59 -8.15
C GLY A 188 13.79 10.09 -8.31
N HIS A 189 12.81 10.97 -8.13
CA HIS A 189 11.37 10.68 -8.24
C HIS A 189 10.80 9.65 -7.25
N LEU A 190 11.60 9.11 -6.32
CA LEU A 190 11.10 8.25 -5.25
C LEU A 190 10.39 9.12 -4.20
N VAL A 191 9.07 8.95 -4.08
CA VAL A 191 8.20 9.74 -3.18
C VAL A 191 7.65 8.93 -2.01
N GLY A 192 7.93 7.63 -1.97
CA GLY A 192 7.66 6.78 -0.82
C GLY A 192 8.44 5.48 -0.92
N TYR A 193 9.08 5.07 0.17
CA TYR A 193 9.80 3.81 0.26
C TYR A 193 9.59 3.15 1.61
N TYR A 194 8.79 2.09 1.65
CA TYR A 194 8.42 1.35 2.84
C TYR A 194 8.95 -0.07 2.72
N PRO A 195 10.06 -0.42 3.40
CA PRO A 195 10.57 -1.79 3.37
C PRO A 195 9.56 -2.81 3.86
N LEU A 196 8.64 -2.41 4.76
CA LEU A 196 7.62 -3.27 5.36
C LEU A 196 8.22 -4.54 5.99
N ALA A 197 9.47 -4.42 6.45
CA ALA A 197 10.21 -5.49 7.11
C ALA A 197 11.22 -4.91 8.12
N GLY A 198 11.46 -5.66 9.20
CA GLY A 198 12.29 -5.24 10.33
C GLY A 198 11.51 -5.14 11.64
N ASN A 199 12.12 -4.52 12.64
CA ASN A 199 11.45 -4.30 13.93
C ASN A 199 10.19 -3.42 13.79
N SER A 200 9.35 -3.39 14.84
CA SER A 200 8.08 -2.64 14.84
C SER A 200 8.23 -1.16 14.47
N GLU A 201 9.33 -0.53 14.88
CA GLU A 201 9.63 0.88 14.54
C GLU A 201 9.96 1.04 13.06
N ARG A 202 10.77 0.14 12.48
CA ARG A 202 11.21 0.22 11.08
C ARG A 202 10.11 -0.18 10.10
N LEU A 203 9.18 -1.04 10.52
CA LEU A 203 8.08 -1.56 9.69
C LEU A 203 7.27 -0.45 9.03
N LEU A 204 7.08 0.64 9.77
CA LEU A 204 6.23 1.77 9.41
C LEU A 204 6.99 2.93 8.74
N MET A 205 8.33 2.87 8.70
CA MET A 205 9.14 3.99 8.21
C MET A 205 9.11 4.10 6.69
N ASP A 206 8.67 5.27 6.19
CA ASP A 206 9.11 5.79 4.90
C ASP A 206 10.60 6.17 4.96
N LEU A 207 11.44 5.42 4.25
CA LEU A 207 12.87 5.66 4.10
C LEU A 207 13.21 6.58 2.92
N SER A 208 12.21 7.08 2.19
CA SER A 208 12.43 8.11 1.18
C SER A 208 12.76 9.47 1.83
N LYS A 209 13.12 10.45 1.00
CA LYS A 209 13.31 11.84 1.46
C LYS A 209 12.02 12.48 2.00
N GLN A 210 10.85 11.92 1.70
CA GLN A 210 9.56 12.49 2.11
C GLN A 210 9.20 12.22 3.57
N GLN A 211 9.76 11.15 4.15
CA GLN A 211 9.54 10.72 5.53
C GLN A 211 8.05 10.69 5.91
N ASN A 212 7.20 10.28 4.96
CA ASN A 212 5.77 10.11 5.18
C ASN A 212 5.50 8.75 5.83
N HIS A 213 5.94 8.58 7.07
CA HIS A 213 5.82 7.29 7.76
C HIS A 213 4.36 6.82 7.81
N ALA A 214 4.16 5.51 7.65
CA ALA A 214 2.85 4.90 7.78
C ALA A 214 2.44 4.87 9.25
N CYS A 215 1.14 4.91 9.52
CA CYS A 215 0.58 4.63 10.84
C CYS A 215 -0.48 3.53 10.73
N VAL A 216 -0.78 2.90 11.87
CA VAL A 216 -1.90 1.96 11.94
C VAL A 216 -3.20 2.74 11.85
N PHE A 217 -4.19 2.21 11.14
CA PHE A 217 -5.50 2.81 11.09
C PHE A 217 -6.21 2.73 12.47
N GLU A 218 -6.06 3.78 13.30
CA GLU A 218 -6.64 3.88 14.66
C GLU A 218 -8.18 3.96 14.69
N GLY A 219 -8.84 4.06 13.54
CA GLY A 219 -10.30 3.95 13.45
C GLY A 219 -10.85 2.57 13.86
N TYR A 220 -9.97 1.59 14.06
CA TYR A 220 -10.29 0.25 14.54
C TYR A 220 -10.08 0.12 16.05
N GLN A 221 -11.16 0.07 16.83
CA GLN A 221 -11.15 -0.50 18.18
C GLN A 221 -11.66 -1.94 18.10
N SER A 222 -10.83 -2.94 18.44
CA SER A 222 -11.36 -4.29 18.59
C SER A 222 -12.38 -4.30 19.76
N PRO A 223 -13.44 -5.12 19.70
CA PRO A 223 -14.34 -5.30 20.84
C PRO A 223 -13.61 -5.74 22.12
N ASP A 224 -12.46 -6.40 21.96
CA ASP A 224 -11.61 -6.87 23.06
C ASP A 224 -10.74 -5.76 23.69
N ALA A 225 -10.58 -4.59 23.03
CA ALA A 225 -9.81 -3.46 23.57
C ALA A 225 -10.56 -2.69 24.68
N ILE A 226 -11.85 -2.98 24.91
CA ILE A 226 -12.69 -2.29 25.91
C ILE A 226 -12.59 -2.94 27.31
N HIS A 227 -11.78 -3.99 27.51
CA HIS A 227 -11.64 -4.63 28.83
C HIS A 227 -10.33 -4.42 29.59
N ASP A 228 -9.29 -3.83 28.99
CA ASP A 228 -8.00 -3.62 29.70
C ASP A 228 -7.51 -2.16 29.75
N ALA A 229 -8.29 -1.19 29.28
CA ALA A 229 -7.94 0.22 29.46
C ALA A 229 -8.31 0.73 30.87
N ALA A 230 -7.57 0.26 31.89
CA ALA A 230 -7.37 1.07 33.07
C ALA A 230 -6.63 2.34 32.64
N ILE A 231 -7.35 3.46 32.61
CA ILE A 231 -6.84 4.79 32.30
C ILE A 231 -5.71 5.14 33.28
N SER A 232 -4.45 5.03 32.85
CA SER A 232 -3.33 5.68 33.54
C SER A 232 -2.94 6.95 32.78
N SER A 233 -3.57 8.04 33.22
CA SER A 233 -3.13 9.45 33.12
C SER A 233 -1.99 9.80 32.16
N ILE A 234 -2.34 10.52 31.10
CA ILE A 234 -1.42 11.25 30.24
C ILE A 234 -0.74 12.34 31.08
N SER A 235 0.58 12.22 31.26
CA SER A 235 1.41 13.29 31.82
C SER A 235 1.83 14.20 30.66
N ASN A 236 1.22 15.38 30.57
CA ASN A 236 1.61 16.41 29.61
C ASN A 236 3.04 16.89 29.91
N PHE A 237 3.99 16.56 29.03
CA PHE A 237 5.29 17.24 29.01
C PHE A 237 5.20 18.49 28.13
N THR A 238 5.10 19.65 28.78
CA THR A 238 5.34 20.94 28.13
C THR A 238 6.85 21.24 28.23
N PRO A 239 7.57 21.46 27.13
CA PRO A 239 8.97 21.85 27.21
C PRO A 239 9.07 23.34 27.58
N GLN A 240 9.73 23.67 28.69
CA GLN A 240 10.13 25.05 29.00
C GLN A 240 11.58 25.31 28.58
N PRO A 241 11.89 26.49 27.99
CA PRO A 241 13.24 26.84 27.60
C PRO A 241 14.09 27.20 28.82
N GLN A 242 15.31 26.65 28.87
CA GLN A 242 16.32 27.01 29.86
C GLN A 242 16.71 28.48 29.75
N GLN A 243 16.49 29.26 30.81
CA GLN A 243 17.24 30.49 31.05
C GLN A 243 18.31 30.22 32.10
N ARG A 244 19.57 30.15 31.64
CA ARG A 244 20.74 30.44 32.48
C ARG A 244 20.73 31.92 32.83
N LEU A 245 20.94 32.27 34.09
CA LEU A 245 21.61 33.52 34.42
C LEU A 245 22.44 33.37 35.70
N PHE A 246 23.68 33.80 35.56
CA PHE A 246 24.75 33.89 36.54
C PHE A 246 24.46 34.98 37.57
N ARG A 247 24.55 34.68 38.87
CA ARG A 247 25.61 35.08 39.82
C ARG A 247 25.16 34.82 41.25
#